data_AF-A0A9J6GPD7-F1
#
_entry.id   AF-A0A9J6GPD7-F1
#
_cell.length_a   1.000
_cell.length_b   1.000
_cell.length_c   1.000
_cell.angle_alpha   90.00
_cell.angle_beta   90.00
_cell.angle_gamma   90.00
#
_symmetry.space_group_name_H-M   'P 1'
#
loop_
_entity.id
_entity.type
_entity.pdbx_description
1 polymer ?
#
loop_
_entity_poly.entity_id
_entity_poly.type
_entity_poly.pdbx_seq_one_letter_code
_entity_poly.pdbx_strand_id
1 'polypeptide(L)'
;MRHAWFSEVAKWVRDAWCGVSEATVTAGFRKAGLLASAPGQPELDESSGSSDSEEEAPATLPPELAKLFESASEDEDFEGYQE
;
A
#
# COMPACT_ATOMS: atom_id res chain seq x y z
N MET A 1 -5.01 14.03 17.35
CA MET A 1 -4.44 12.69 17.07
C MET A 1 -2.96 12.74 17.42
N ARG A 2 -2.37 11.66 17.95
CA ARG A 2 -0.91 11.63 18.22
C ARG A 2 -0.20 11.24 16.93
N HIS A 3 0.60 12.15 16.39
CA HIS A 3 1.43 11.84 15.23
C HIS A 3 2.61 10.98 15.69
N ALA A 4 2.82 9.85 15.01
CA ALA A 4 4.00 9.03 15.20
C ALA A 4 5.21 9.76 14.63
N TRP A 5 6.34 9.66 15.32
CA TRP A 5 7.58 10.27 14.87
C TRP A 5 8.15 9.42 13.73
N PHE A 6 8.92 10.03 12.82
CA PHE A 6 9.51 9.31 11.68
C PHE A 6 10.27 8.05 12.12
N SER A 7 11.04 8.15 13.20
CA SER A 7 11.81 7.04 13.77
C SER A 7 10.93 5.87 14.23
N GLU A 8 9.72 6.18 14.71
CA GLU A 8 8.76 5.20 15.19
C GLU A 8 8.12 4.45 14.02
N VAL A 9 7.73 5.19 12.96
CA VAL A 9 7.22 4.60 11.72
C VAL A 9 8.29 3.74 11.04
N ALA A 10 9.53 4.24 10.95
CA ALA A 10 10.64 3.49 10.36
C ALA A 10 10.92 2.19 11.13
N LYS A 11 10.79 2.23 12.46
CA LYS A 11 10.89 1.03 13.30
C LYS A 11 9.77 0.04 13.00
N TRP A 12 8.52 0.48 12.91
CA TRP A 12 7.41 -0.42 12.58
C TRP A 12 7.58 -1.08 11.22
N VAL A 13 8.01 -0.32 10.21
CA VAL A 13 8.27 -0.86 8.87
C VAL A 13 9.35 -1.93 8.92
N ARG A 14 10.49 -1.65 9.57
CA ARG A 14 11.58 -2.63 9.72
C ARG A 14 11.09 -3.89 10.45
N ASP A 15 10.44 -3.71 11.59
CA ASP A 15 10.03 -4.83 12.43
C ASP A 15 8.98 -5.70 11.71
N ALA A 16 8.09 -5.09 10.92
CA ALA A 16 7.15 -5.80 10.05
C ALA A 16 7.87 -6.60 8.95
N TRP A 17 8.83 -5.99 8.25
CA TRP A 17 9.60 -6.68 7.20
C TRP A 17 10.47 -7.82 7.76
N CYS A 18 11.03 -7.66 8.95
CA CYS A 18 11.78 -8.72 9.63
C CYS A 18 10.91 -9.94 9.99
N GLY A 19 9.59 -9.77 10.12
CA GLY A 19 8.65 -10.86 10.36
C GLY A 19 8.26 -11.64 9.11
N VAL A 20 8.56 -11.14 7.91
CA VAL A 20 8.21 -11.80 6.65
C VAL A 20 9.16 -12.96 6.39
N SER A 21 8.62 -14.16 6.18
CA SER A 21 9.43 -15.34 5.87
C SER A 21 10.03 -15.26 4.47
N GLU A 22 11.23 -15.83 4.29
CA GLU A 22 11.86 -15.94 2.96
C GLU A 22 10.94 -16.62 1.94
N ALA A 23 10.20 -17.66 2.36
CA ALA A 23 9.24 -18.35 1.50
C ALA A 23 8.14 -17.43 0.97
N THR A 24 7.64 -16.51 1.80
CA THR A 24 6.65 -15.50 1.40
C THR A 24 7.23 -14.55 0.35
N VAL A 25 8.48 -14.11 0.56
CA VAL A 25 9.20 -13.26 -0.40
C VAL A 25 9.37 -14.00 -1.72
N THR A 26 9.90 -15.23 -1.70
CA THR A 26 10.09 -16.06 -2.90
C THR A 26 8.78 -16.32 -3.65
N ALA A 27 7.68 -16.57 -2.92
CA ALA A 27 6.36 -16.74 -3.53
C ALA A 27 5.88 -15.47 -4.23
N GLY A 28 6.10 -14.29 -3.63
CA GLY A 28 5.81 -12.99 -4.25
C GLY A 28 6.60 -12.76 -5.54
N PHE A 29 7.91 -13.01 -5.51
CA PHE A 29 8.76 -12.90 -6.70
C PHE A 29 8.37 -13.90 -7.81
N ARG A 30 7.97 -15.12 -7.44
CA ARG A 30 7.45 -16.11 -8.40
C ARG A 30 6.13 -15.64 -9.02
N LYS A 31 5.20 -15.13 -8.21
CA LYS A 31 3.93 -14.57 -8.68
C LYS A 31 4.12 -13.37 -9.62
N ALA A 32 5.15 -12.56 -9.36
CA ALA A 32 5.53 -11.44 -10.22
C ALA A 32 6.24 -11.87 -11.52
N GLY A 33 6.49 -13.17 -11.73
CA GLY A 33 7.24 -13.67 -12.89
C GLY A 33 8.73 -13.34 -12.87
N LEU A 34 9.24 -12.82 -11.75
CA LEU A 34 10.65 -12.45 -11.57
C LEU A 34 11.54 -13.66 -11.26
N LEU A 35 10.93 -14.75 -10.77
CA LEU A 35 11.57 -16.05 -10.60
C LEU A 35 10.86 -17.06 -11.47
N ALA A 36 11.64 -17.89 -12.18
CA ALA A 36 11.09 -19.02 -12.92
C ALA A 36 10.39 -19.98 -11.95
N SER A 37 9.12 -20.30 -12.24
CA SER A 37 8.41 -21.40 -11.57
C SER A 37 9.16 -22.69 -11.90
N ALA A 38 9.53 -23.48 -10.89
CA ALA A 38 10.26 -24.73 -11.13
C ALA A 38 9.36 -25.66 -11.96
N PRO A 39 9.89 -26.31 -13.03
CA PRO A 39 9.09 -27.20 -13.86
C PRO A 39 8.56 -28.35 -13.00
N GLY A 40 7.24 -28.40 -12.79
CA GLY A 40 6.57 -29.43 -12.00
C GLY A 40 5.95 -28.98 -10.67
N GLN A 41 6.07 -27.70 -10.29
CA GLN A 41 5.12 -27.16 -9.31
C GLN A 41 3.76 -27.00 -10.00
N PRO A 42 2.63 -27.39 -9.38
CA PRO A 42 1.35 -26.91 -9.86
C PRO A 42 1.44 -25.39 -9.81
N GLU A 43 1.32 -24.75 -10.99
CA GLU A 43 0.76 -23.42 -11.04
C GLU A 43 -0.49 -23.52 -10.18
N LEU A 44 -0.53 -22.77 -9.08
CA LEU A 44 -1.78 -22.56 -8.38
C LEU A 44 -2.66 -21.82 -9.38
N ASP A 45 -3.31 -22.60 -10.24
CA ASP A 45 -4.47 -22.21 -11.03
C ASP A 45 -5.55 -21.92 -9.99
N GLU A 46 -5.39 -20.77 -9.35
CA GLU A 46 -6.48 -20.13 -8.64
C GLU A 46 -7.29 -19.45 -9.74
N SER A 47 -7.83 -20.27 -10.65
CA SER A 47 -9.02 -20.00 -11.43
C SER A 47 -10.21 -19.92 -10.46
N SER A 48 -10.14 -18.95 -9.55
CA SER A 48 -11.29 -18.32 -8.95
C SER A 48 -11.46 -17.03 -9.74
N GLY A 49 -12.33 -17.11 -10.75
CA GLY A 49 -12.44 -16.17 -11.84
C GLY A 49 -12.45 -14.70 -11.41
N SER A 50 -11.44 -13.97 -11.84
CA SER A 50 -11.55 -12.53 -12.01
C SER A 50 -12.23 -12.27 -13.35
N SER A 51 -13.55 -12.44 -13.38
CA SER A 51 -14.37 -11.76 -14.39
C SER A 51 -14.39 -10.28 -13.99
N ASP A 52 -13.30 -9.59 -14.29
CA ASP A 52 -13.15 -8.14 -14.17
C ASP A 52 -13.97 -7.49 -15.28
N SER A 53 -15.28 -7.56 -15.10
CA SER A 53 -16.28 -6.90 -15.92
C SER A 53 -17.34 -6.37 -14.98
N GLU A 54 -16.90 -5.55 -14.04
CA GLU A 54 -17.77 -4.66 -13.29
C GLU A 54 -17.28 -3.27 -13.65
N GLU A 55 -18.11 -2.53 -14.40
CA GLU A 55 -17.90 -1.11 -14.64
C GLU A 55 -17.67 -0.43 -13.29
N GLU A 56 -16.43 0.00 -13.05
CA GLU A 56 -16.04 0.73 -11.86
C GLU A 56 -16.81 2.06 -11.86
N ALA A 57 -17.99 2.05 -11.25
CA ALA A 57 -18.71 3.26 -10.94
C ALA A 57 -17.75 4.16 -10.14
N PRO A 58 -17.60 5.45 -10.49
CA PRO A 58 -16.67 6.32 -9.79
C PRO A 58 -17.08 6.33 -8.32
N ALA A 59 -16.22 5.76 -7.46
CA ALA A 59 -16.44 5.70 -6.03
C ALA A 59 -16.52 7.14 -5.52
N THR A 60 -17.74 7.65 -5.37
CA THR A 60 -17.98 8.98 -4.81
C THR A 60 -17.57 8.94 -3.36
N LEU A 61 -16.49 9.65 -3.03
CA LEU A 61 -15.99 9.73 -1.67
C LEU A 61 -17.10 10.25 -0.76
N PRO A 62 -17.28 9.66 0.44
CA PRO A 62 -18.28 10.13 1.39
C PRO A 62 -18.03 11.62 1.71
N PRO A 63 -19.09 12.42 1.89
CA PRO A 63 -19.00 13.89 1.96
C PRO A 63 -18.09 14.38 3.09
N GLU A 64 -17.94 13.61 4.16
CA GLU A 64 -17.02 13.91 5.26
C GLU A 64 -15.53 13.76 4.86
N LEU A 65 -15.21 12.83 3.95
CA LEU A 65 -13.86 12.72 3.38
C LEU A 65 -13.61 13.79 2.32
N ALA A 66 -14.60 14.12 1.49
CA ALA A 66 -14.48 15.18 0.49
C ALA A 66 -14.14 16.55 1.12
N LYS A 67 -14.81 16.89 2.24
CA LYS A 67 -14.53 18.11 3.01
C LYS A 67 -13.10 18.18 3.56
N LEU A 68 -12.47 17.03 3.83
CA LEU A 68 -11.08 17.01 4.30
C LEU A 68 -10.12 17.54 3.23
N PHE A 69 -10.34 17.17 1.97
CA PHE A 69 -9.54 17.64 0.83
C PHE A 69 -9.82 19.10 0.46
N GLU A 70 -11.02 19.59 0.75
CA GLU A 70 -11.38 21.02 0.57
C GLU A 70 -10.82 21.91 1.68
N SER A 71 -10.48 21.35 2.85
CA SER A 71 -9.96 22.12 4.01
C SER A 71 -8.45 22.39 3.97
N ALA A 72 -7.73 21.77 3.03
CA ALA A 72 -6.31 21.99 2.82
C ALA A 72 -6.09 23.12 1.81
N SER A 73 -6.63 24.31 2.07
CA SER A 73 -6.19 25.53 1.38
C SER A 73 -4.86 25.97 2.00
N GLU A 74 -3.82 25.99 1.17
CA GLU A 74 -2.42 26.35 1.44
C GLU A 74 -2.22 27.83 1.83
N ASP A 75 -2.95 28.35 2.81
CA ASP A 75 -2.85 29.75 3.28
C ASP A 75 -2.32 29.85 4.73
N GLU A 76 -1.41 28.96 5.13
CA GLU A 76 -0.52 29.26 6.27
C GLU A 76 0.83 29.68 5.68
N ASP A 77 0.98 30.98 5.47
CA ASP A 77 2.26 31.63 5.21
C ASP A 77 3.28 31.12 6.23
N PHE A 78 4.18 30.25 5.79
CA PHE A 78 5.25 29.75 6.63
C PHE A 78 6.21 30.90 6.93
N GLU A 79 5.98 31.59 8.05
CA GLU A 79 6.88 32.60 8.61
C GLU A 79 8.16 31.87 9.05
N GLY A 80 9.12 31.76 8.12
CA GLY A 80 10.34 30.97 8.28
C GLY A 80 11.13 31.26 9.55
N TYR A 81 12.04 30.34 9.88
CA TYR A 81 12.89 30.45 11.07
C TYR A 81 13.71 31.75 11.08
N GLN A 82 13.53 32.56 12.12
CA GLN A 82 14.42 33.69 12.41
C GLN A 82 15.66 33.18 13.16
N GLU A 83 16.83 33.58 12.69
CA GLU A 83 18.17 33.20 13.17
C GLU A 83 18.57 33.92 14.46
#